data_AF-W2UT54-F1
#
_entry.id   AF-W2UT54-F1
#
_cell.length_a   1.000
_cell.length_b   1.000
_cell.length_c   1.000
_cell.angle_alpha   90.00
_cell.angle_beta   90.00
_cell.angle_gamma   90.00
#
_symmetry.space_group_name_H-M   'P 1'
#
loop_
_entity.id
_entity.type
_entity.pdbx_description
1 polymer ?
#
loop_
_entity_poly.entity_id
_entity_poly.type
_entity_poly.pdbx_seq_one_letter_code
_entity_poly.pdbx_strand_id
1 'polypeptide(L)' 'MQKENRKKDMNWPNEADRELYTSEWFGAIIRYFWNFGRKKFNDLYTPKEIKKNALIGWLFKVIFVLILIYLSYRFSLAD' A
#
# COMPACT_ATOMS: atom_id res chain seq x y z
N MET A 1 -10.29 24.77 -35.56
CA MET A 1 -9.32 24.65 -34.46
C MET A 1 -9.94 25.20 -33.17
N GLN A 2 -9.60 24.66 -32.00
CA GLN A 2 -9.97 25.10 -30.63
C GLN A 2 -11.15 24.40 -29.89
N LYS A 3 -11.20 23.06 -29.85
CA LYS A 3 -11.98 22.36 -28.78
C LYS A 3 -11.26 21.20 -28.09
N GLU A 4 -9.96 21.02 -28.32
CA GLU A 4 -9.22 19.84 -27.85
C GLU A 4 -8.21 20.11 -26.72
N ASN A 5 -8.08 21.36 -26.27
CA ASN A 5 -7.07 21.75 -25.26
C ASN A 5 -7.64 22.00 -23.84
N ARG A 6 -8.82 21.48 -23.50
CA ARG A 6 -9.41 21.66 -22.14
C ARG A 6 -9.54 20.37 -21.31
N LYS A 7 -8.84 19.30 -21.69
CA LYS A 7 -8.82 18.04 -20.92
C LYS A 7 -7.43 17.64 -20.42
N LYS A 8 -6.45 18.54 -20.46
CA LYS A 8 -5.05 18.22 -20.09
C LYS A 8 -4.55 18.84 -18.77
N ASP A 9 -5.37 19.62 -18.06
CA ASP A 9 -4.90 20.38 -16.89
C ASP A 9 -5.68 20.10 -15.59
N MET A 10 -6.33 18.94 -15.48
CA MET A 10 -6.76 18.38 -14.19
C MET A 10 -6.10 17.03 -13.92
N ASN A 11 -4.83 16.90 -14.32
CA ASN A 11 -3.98 15.80 -13.90
C ASN A 11 -3.32 16.15 -12.55
N TRP A 12 -4.15 16.48 -11.54
CA TRP A 12 -3.68 16.34 -10.17
C TRP A 12 -3.35 14.87 -9.99
N PRO A 13 -2.15 14.48 -9.50
CA PRO A 13 -1.89 13.10 -9.13
C PRO A 13 -2.97 12.72 -8.13
N ASN A 14 -3.93 11.89 -8.56
CA ASN A 14 -5.08 11.54 -7.76
C ASN A 14 -4.55 10.92 -6.47
N GLU A 15 -5.03 11.36 -5.30
CA GLU A 15 -4.60 10.78 -4.01
C GLU A 15 -4.81 9.27 -4.00
N ALA A 16 -5.85 8.79 -4.69
CA ALA A 16 -6.09 7.38 -4.96
C ALA A 16 -4.92 6.68 -5.66
N ASP A 17 -4.27 7.33 -6.64
CA ASP A 17 -3.11 6.75 -7.34
C ASP A 17 -1.87 6.73 -6.44
N ARG A 18 -1.70 7.72 -5.54
CA ARG A 18 -0.62 7.71 -4.54
C ARG A 18 -0.85 6.66 -3.45
N GLU A 19 -2.08 6.53 -2.96
CA GLU A 19 -2.43 5.50 -1.98
C GLU A 19 -2.29 4.10 -2.56
N LEU A 20 -2.66 3.93 -3.83
CA LEU A 20 -2.46 2.68 -4.54
C LEU A 20 -0.97 2.35 -4.66
N TYR A 21 -0.16 3.29 -5.11
CA TYR A 21 1.29 3.11 -5.27
C TYR A 21 2.00 2.78 -3.94
N THR A 22 1.66 3.52 -2.88
CA THR A 22 2.24 3.26 -1.54
C THR A 22 1.79 1.91 -0.98
N SER A 23 0.53 1.53 -1.17
CA SER A 23 0.02 0.24 -0.70
C SER A 23 0.59 -0.94 -1.49
N GLU A 24 0.81 -0.78 -2.80
CA GLU A 24 1.52 -1.76 -3.64
C GLU A 24 2.96 -1.97 -3.17
N TRP A 25 3.69 -0.88 -2.93
CA TRP A 25 5.09 -0.94 -2.52
C TRP A 25 5.26 -1.61 -1.15
N PHE A 26 4.42 -1.24 -0.17
CA PHE A 26 4.40 -1.89 1.13
C PHE A 26 4.03 -3.38 1.03
N GLY A 27 3.04 -3.74 0.22
CA GLY A 27 2.67 -5.13 0.01
C GLY A 27 3.77 -5.98 -0.62
N ALA A 28 4.50 -5.42 -1.59
CA ALA A 28 5.64 -6.08 -2.23
C ALA A 28 6.78 -6.32 -1.23
N ILE A 29 7.09 -5.32 -0.39
CA ILE A 29 8.10 -5.42 0.67
C ILE A 29 7.73 -6.54 1.66
N ILE A 30 6.49 -6.53 2.17
CA ILE A 30 6.02 -7.54 3.12
C ILE A 30 6.11 -8.94 2.52
N ARG A 31 5.66 -9.13 1.29
CA ARG A 31 5.72 -10.44 0.61
C ARG A 31 7.15 -10.88 0.28
N TYR A 32 8.06 -9.94 0.05
CA TYR A 32 9.47 -10.23 -0.15
C TYR A 32 10.12 -10.76 1.14
N PHE A 33 9.87 -10.09 2.27
CA PHE A 33 10.32 -10.55 3.58
C PHE A 33 9.67 -11.88 4.00
N TRP A 34 8.37 -12.07 3.74
CA TRP A 34 7.67 -13.32 4.02
C TRP A 34 8.26 -14.51 3.25
N ASN A 35 8.67 -14.28 2.00
CA ASN A 35 9.34 -15.29 1.19
C ASN A 35 10.83 -15.45 1.53
N PHE A 36 11.36 -14.79 2.58
CA PHE A 36 12.78 -14.85 2.98
C PHE A 36 13.73 -14.59 1.79
N GLY A 37 13.36 -13.70 0.87
CA GLY A 37 14.16 -13.41 -0.32
C GLY A 37 14.25 -14.55 -1.36
N ARG A 38 13.49 -15.64 -1.21
CA ARG A 38 13.43 -16.75 -2.20
C ARG A 38 12.91 -16.33 -3.57
N LYS A 39 12.23 -15.18 -3.65
CA LYS A 39 11.76 -14.56 -4.89
C LYS A 39 12.37 -13.16 -4.99
N LYS A 40 12.78 -12.74 -6.20
CA LYS A 40 13.31 -11.39 -6.38
C LYS A 40 12.16 -10.38 -6.21
N PHE A 41 12.47 -9.20 -5.71
CA PHE A 41 11.47 -8.14 -5.54
C PHE A 41 10.74 -7.81 -6.86
N ASN A 42 11.47 -7.79 -7.97
CA ASN A 42 10.90 -7.55 -9.30
C ASN A 42 9.91 -8.63 -9.76
N ASP A 43 10.01 -9.86 -9.24
CA ASP A 43 9.03 -10.92 -9.56
C ASP A 43 7.70 -10.67 -8.82
N LEU A 44 7.77 -9.97 -7.68
CA LEU A 44 6.63 -9.63 -6.84
C LEU A 44 6.00 -8.27 -7.22
N TYR A 45 6.77 -7.39 -7.86
CA TYR A 45 6.33 -6.07 -8.34
C TYR A 45 5.96 -6.12 -9.83
N THR A 46 5.00 -6.96 -10.18
CA THR A 46 4.45 -7.07 -11.54
C THR A 46 2.97 -6.67 -11.57
N PRO A 47 2.42 -6.21 -12.72
CA PRO A 47 1.03 -5.77 -12.83
C PRO A 47 0.00 -6.82 -12.40
N LYS A 48 0.33 -8.11 -12.55
CA LYS A 48 -0.50 -9.24 -12.09
C LYS A 48 -0.57 -9.35 -10.57
N GLU A 49 0.47 -8.93 -9.86
CA GLU A 49 0.60 -9.04 -8.41
C GLU A 49 0.28 -7.73 -7.67
N ILE A 50 0.18 -6.59 -8.39
CA ILE A 50 -0.21 -5.27 -7.86
C ILE A 50 -1.45 -5.34 -6.96
N LYS A 51 -2.55 -5.93 -7.44
CA LYS A 51 -3.80 -6.01 -6.66
C LYS A 51 -3.64 -6.82 -5.38
N LYS A 52 -2.84 -7.89 -5.44
CA LYS A 52 -2.54 -8.72 -4.26
C LYS A 52 -1.66 -7.95 -3.29
N ASN A 53 -0.64 -7.24 -3.78
CA ASN A 53 0.23 -6.43 -2.94
C ASN A 53 -0.55 -5.31 -2.26
N ALA A 54 -1.42 -4.59 -2.98
CA ALA A 54 -2.29 -3.58 -2.39
C ALA A 54 -3.20 -4.16 -1.29
N LEU A 55 -3.77 -5.34 -1.50
CA LEU A 55 -4.60 -6.03 -0.50
C LEU A 55 -3.79 -6.45 0.75
N ILE A 56 -2.61 -7.06 0.56
CA ILE A 56 -1.71 -7.41 1.67
C ILE A 56 -1.28 -6.14 2.43
N GLY A 57 -0.92 -5.08 1.72
CA GLY A 57 -0.49 -3.81 2.32
C GLY A 57 -1.60 -3.17 3.15
N TRP A 58 -2.83 -3.16 2.63
CA TRP A 58 -4.00 -2.68 3.37
C TRP A 58 -4.30 -3.53 4.61
N LEU A 59 -4.29 -4.88 4.46
CA LEU A 59 -4.53 -5.79 5.57
C LEU A 59 -3.50 -5.59 6.69
N PHE A 60 -2.22 -5.43 6.33
CA PHE A 60 -1.17 -5.15 7.27
C PHE A 60 -1.38 -3.83 8.02
N LYS A 61 -1.77 -2.76 7.32
CA LYS A 61 -2.09 -1.46 7.95
C LYS A 61 -3.20 -1.61 8.99
N VAL A 62 -4.28 -2.34 8.67
CA VAL A 62 -5.39 -2.58 9.61
C VAL A 62 -4.92 -3.35 10.83
N ILE A 63 -4.17 -4.45 10.64
CA ILE A 63 -3.64 -5.26 11.75
C ILE A 63 -2.70 -4.42 12.63
N PHE A 64 -1.82 -3.63 12.02
CA PHE A 64 -0.89 -2.77 12.74
C PHE A 64 -1.61 -1.75 13.62
N VAL A 65 -2.66 -1.10 13.11
CA VAL A 65 -3.49 -0.17 13.89
C VAL A 65 -4.17 -0.89 15.06
N LEU A 66 -4.72 -2.09 14.86
CA LEU A 66 -5.34 -2.87 15.94
C LEU A 66 -4.33 -3.26 17.04
N ILE A 67 -3.11 -3.63 16.66
CA ILE A 67 -2.01 -3.91 17.59
C ILE A 67 -1.67 -2.66 18.41
N LEU A 68 -1.54 -1.50 17.76
CA LEU A 68 -1.25 -0.24 18.47
C LEU A 68 -2.36 0.14 19.45
N ILE A 69 -3.63 -0.04 19.08
CA ILE A 69 -4.77 0.19 19.98
C ILE A 69 -4.70 -0.76 21.17
N TYR A 70 -4.47 -2.04 20.92
CA TYR A 70 -4.36 -3.04 22.00
C TYR A 70 -3.20 -2.76 22.96
N LEU A 71 -2.01 -2.41 22.42
CA LEU A 71 -0.86 -2.05 23.24
C LEU A 71 -1.14 -0.78 24.04
N SER A 72 -1.70 0.25 23.42
CA SER A 72 -2.09 1.50 24.11
C SER A 72 -3.08 1.23 25.24
N TYR A 73 -4.08 0.38 25.01
CA TYR A 73 -5.03 -0.07 26.03
C TYR A 73 -4.31 -0.79 27.17
N ARG A 74 -3.40 -1.72 26.86
CA ARG A 74 -2.64 -2.47 27.88
C ARG A 74 -1.72 -1.58 28.71
N PHE A 75 -1.04 -0.62 28.08
CA PHE A 75 -0.20 0.35 28.80
C PHE A 75 -1.04 1.28 29.68
N SER A 76 -2.15 1.81 29.15
CA SER A 76 -3.06 2.67 29.92
C SER A 76 -3.71 1.97 31.12
N LEU A 77 -3.87 0.64 31.06
CA LEU A 77 -4.41 -0.17 32.15
C LEU A 77 -3.35 -0.70 33.13
N ALA A 78 -2.07 -0.54 32.78
CA ALA A 78 -0.94 -0.94 33.61
C ALA A 78 -0.44 0.19 34.54
N ASP A 79 -0.94 1.41 34.33
CA ASP A 79 -0.85 2.57 35.23
C ASP A 79 -2.09 2.65 36.14
#